data_AF-A0A3C0IWJ9-F1
#
_entry.id   AF-A0A3C0IWJ9-F1
#
_cell.length_a   1.000
_cell.length_b   1.000
_cell.length_c   1.000
_cell.angle_alpha   90.00
_cell.angle_beta   90.00
_cell.angle_gamma   90.00
#
_symmetry.space_group_name_H-M   'P 1'
#
loop_
_entity.id
_entity.type
_entity.pdbx_description
1 polymer ?
#
loop_
_entity_poly.entity_id
_entity_poly.type
_entity_poly.pdbx_seq_one_letter_code
_entity_poly.pdbx_strand_id
1 'polypeptide(L)'
;LKKEKDWLREPDKFALQSALRNLDDAYQRFFDRVKKGEAPGYPKFKSKHDRDRSYTTRFTNGNIRVLDKHVKLPKLGLVKCRISRQVEGRILSATVSQKSSGKYFVSITCTDVVQES
;
A
#
# COMPACT_ATOMS: atom_id res chain seq x y z
N LEU A 1 -21.22 12.77 -6.70
CA LEU A 1 -19.87 12.38 -6.21
C LEU A 1 -18.75 12.37 -7.26
N LYS A 2 -18.58 11.35 -8.12
CA LYS A 2 -17.42 11.31 -9.06
C LYS A 2 -17.49 12.31 -10.24
N LYS A 3 -18.67 12.88 -10.51
CA LYS A 3 -18.88 13.93 -11.52
C LYS A 3 -18.60 15.36 -11.01
N GLU A 4 -18.55 15.57 -9.69
CA GLU A 4 -18.31 16.90 -9.09
C GLU A 4 -16.87 17.09 -8.61
N LYS A 5 -16.10 16.01 -8.48
CA LYS A 5 -14.74 16.03 -7.96
C LYS A 5 -13.85 15.17 -8.85
N ASP A 6 -13.51 15.69 -10.02
CA ASP A 6 -12.72 14.96 -11.03
C ASP A 6 -11.33 14.53 -10.53
N TRP A 7 -10.74 15.29 -9.61
CA TRP A 7 -9.48 14.93 -8.94
C TRP A 7 -9.54 13.60 -8.18
N LEU A 8 -10.74 13.10 -7.80
CA LEU A 8 -10.92 11.78 -7.19
C LEU A 8 -10.80 10.63 -8.21
N ARG A 9 -10.73 10.92 -9.51
CA ARG A 9 -10.55 9.93 -10.59
C ARG A 9 -9.08 9.68 -10.92
N GLU A 10 -8.22 10.64 -10.59
CA GLU A 10 -6.78 10.57 -10.77
C GLU A 10 -6.14 9.46 -9.91
N PRO A 11 -6.33 9.43 -8.57
CA PRO A 11 -5.73 8.39 -7.75
C PRO A 11 -6.43 7.05 -8.00
N ASP A 12 -5.68 5.99 -7.74
CA ASP A 12 -6.28 4.66 -7.65
C ASP A 12 -7.28 4.59 -6.50
N LYS A 13 -8.38 3.88 -6.71
CA LYS A 13 -9.45 3.75 -5.71
C LYS A 13 -8.94 3.12 -4.41
N PHE A 14 -7.95 2.23 -4.46
CA PHE A 14 -7.41 1.58 -3.28
C PHE A 14 -6.52 2.51 -2.46
N ALA A 15 -5.96 3.58 -3.06
CA ALA A 15 -5.23 4.62 -2.31
C ALA A 15 -6.16 5.25 -1.25
N LEU A 16 -7.35 5.65 -1.69
CA LEU A 16 -8.34 6.32 -0.86
C LEU A 16 -8.90 5.38 0.21
N GLN A 17 -9.23 4.14 -0.17
CA GLN A 17 -9.71 3.12 0.78
C GLN A 17 -8.65 2.75 1.81
N SER A 18 -7.38 2.68 1.42
CA SER A 18 -6.27 2.39 2.35
C SER A 18 -6.09 3.50 3.37
N ALA A 19 -6.26 4.77 2.98
CA ALA A 19 -6.20 5.89 3.91
C ALA A 19 -7.27 5.79 5.01
N LEU A 20 -8.50 5.45 4.63
CA LEU A 20 -9.60 5.24 5.58
C LEU A 20 -9.34 4.05 6.51
N ARG A 21 -8.84 2.93 5.97
CA ARG A 21 -8.52 1.76 6.77
C ARG A 21 -7.40 2.05 7.77
N ASN A 22 -6.36 2.76 7.35
CA ASN A 22 -5.27 3.15 8.25
C ASN A 22 -5.75 4.05 9.39
N LEU A 23 -6.73 4.92 9.12
CA LEU A 23 -7.35 5.77 10.15
C LEU A 23 -8.10 4.92 11.18
N ASP A 24 -8.97 4.01 10.72
CA ASP A 24 -9.73 3.09 11.56
C ASP A 24 -8.80 2.22 12.42
N ASP A 25 -7.82 1.55 11.78
CA ASP A 25 -6.83 0.71 12.46
C ASP A 25 -6.03 1.50 13.52
N ALA A 26 -5.68 2.76 13.25
CA ALA A 26 -4.95 3.60 14.19
C ALA A 26 -5.77 3.94 15.43
N TYR A 27 -7.05 4.26 15.26
CA TYR A 27 -7.96 4.54 16.38
C TYR A 27 -8.30 3.28 17.19
N GLN A 28 -8.52 2.14 16.53
CA GLN A 28 -8.71 0.87 17.23
C GLN A 28 -7.53 0.56 18.16
N ARG A 29 -6.29 0.67 17.63
CA ARG A 29 -5.07 0.49 18.43
C ARG A 29 -4.94 1.51 19.56
N PHE A 30 -5.33 2.76 19.33
CA PHE A 30 -5.34 3.79 20.36
C PHE A 30 -6.26 3.38 21.52
N PHE A 31 -7.53 3.04 21.23
CA PHE A 31 -8.49 2.66 22.26
C PHE A 31 -8.12 1.35 22.96
N ASP A 32 -7.55 0.38 22.25
CA ASP A 32 -7.09 -0.87 22.86
C ASP A 32 -5.97 -0.63 23.89
N ARG A 33 -5.05 0.30 23.60
CA ARG A 33 -4.00 0.69 24.56
C ARG A 33 -4.56 1.45 25.75
N VAL A 34 -5.51 2.36 25.53
CA VAL A 34 -6.23 3.06 26.62
C VAL A 34 -6.88 2.03 27.56
N LYS A 35 -7.56 1.02 27.01
CA LYS A 35 -8.21 -0.04 27.80
C LYS A 35 -7.22 -0.88 28.60
N LYS A 36 -5.99 -1.08 28.08
CA LYS A 36 -4.92 -1.82 28.75
C LYS A 36 -4.18 -1.00 29.81
N GLY A 37 -4.50 0.28 29.98
CA GLY A 37 -3.80 1.17 30.91
C GLY A 37 -2.41 1.59 30.43
N GLU A 38 -2.08 1.35 29.15
CA GLU A 38 -0.85 1.83 28.54
C GLU A 38 -0.99 3.32 28.16
N ALA A 39 0.10 4.09 28.21
CA ALA A 39 0.11 5.47 27.73
C ALA A 39 0.09 5.50 26.19
N PRO A 40 -1.04 5.80 25.53
CA PRO A 40 -1.14 5.75 24.07
C PRO A 40 -0.81 7.12 23.46
N GLY A 41 -0.03 7.12 22.39
CA GLY A 41 0.07 8.29 21.52
C GLY A 41 -1.18 8.42 20.65
N TYR A 42 -1.73 9.64 20.53
CA TYR A 42 -2.84 9.90 19.62
C TYR A 42 -2.47 9.61 18.16
N PRO A 43 -3.38 9.01 17.36
CA PRO A 43 -3.21 8.88 15.92
C PRO A 43 -2.92 10.24 15.27
N LYS A 44 -1.95 10.27 14.35
CA LYS A 44 -1.58 11.47 13.61
C LYS A 44 -1.95 11.32 12.13
N PHE A 45 -2.51 12.36 11.56
CA PHE A 45 -2.76 12.40 10.11
C PHE A 45 -1.44 12.42 9.33
N LYS A 46 -1.44 11.76 8.19
CA LYS A 46 -0.30 11.73 7.28
C LYS A 46 -0.07 13.12 6.69
N SER A 47 1.17 13.60 6.74
CA SER A 47 1.59 14.87 6.15
C SER A 47 2.23 14.68 4.78
N LYS A 48 2.08 15.66 3.88
CA LYS A 48 2.81 15.71 2.60
C LYS A 48 4.33 15.79 2.81
N HIS A 49 4.75 16.43 3.89
CA HIS A 49 6.16 16.63 4.25
C HIS A 49 6.74 15.47 5.05
N ASP A 50 5.97 14.41 5.26
CA ASP A 50 6.45 13.22 5.96
C ASP A 50 7.55 12.52 5.13
N ARG A 51 8.49 11.92 5.85
CA ARG A 51 9.67 11.25 5.28
C ARG A 51 9.31 9.87 4.71
N ASP A 52 8.26 9.23 5.23
CA ASP A 52 7.81 7.91 4.81
C ASP A 52 6.57 8.00 3.91
N ARG A 53 6.83 8.20 2.61
CA ARG A 53 5.79 8.31 1.60
C ARG A 53 5.48 6.96 1.00
N SER A 54 4.39 6.37 1.43
CA SER A 54 3.86 5.11 0.89
C SER A 54 2.50 5.25 0.21
N TYR A 55 2.26 4.37 -0.76
CA TYR A 55 0.98 4.15 -1.43
C TYR A 55 0.77 2.65 -1.60
N THR A 56 -0.41 2.15 -1.21
CA THR A 56 -0.77 0.73 -1.30
C THR A 56 -1.96 0.55 -2.22
N THR A 57 -1.85 -0.42 -3.13
CA THR A 57 -2.95 -0.93 -3.96
C THR A 57 -3.20 -2.39 -3.67
N ARG A 58 -4.46 -2.82 -3.81
CA ARG A 58 -4.84 -4.23 -3.72
C ARG A 58 -4.95 -4.86 -5.09
N PHE A 59 -4.72 -6.17 -5.14
CA PHE A 59 -4.92 -6.96 -6.33
C PHE A 59 -6.41 -7.08 -6.64
N THR A 60 -6.80 -6.75 -7.86
CA THR A 60 -8.15 -6.95 -8.39
C THR A 60 -8.06 -7.11 -9.90
N ASN A 61 -8.63 -8.18 -10.44
CA ASN A 61 -8.75 -8.45 -11.88
C ASN A 61 -7.43 -8.26 -12.66
N GLY A 62 -6.29 -8.67 -12.09
CA GLY A 62 -4.98 -8.60 -12.78
C GLY A 62 -4.42 -7.19 -12.96
N ASN A 63 -4.87 -6.21 -12.17
CA ASN A 63 -4.34 -4.84 -12.15
C ASN A 63 -2.87 -4.75 -11.71
N ILE A 64 -2.41 -5.69 -10.89
CA ILE A 64 -1.02 -5.82 -10.44
C ILE A 64 -0.41 -7.06 -11.07
N ARG A 65 0.76 -6.91 -11.69
CA ARG A 65 1.56 -8.03 -12.23
C ARG A 65 3.03 -7.76 -12.01
N VAL A 66 3.77 -8.81 -11.69
CA VAL A 66 5.23 -8.77 -11.60
C VAL A 66 5.77 -9.43 -12.87
N LEU A 67 6.63 -8.72 -13.59
CA LEU A 67 7.36 -9.17 -14.78
C LEU A 67 8.86 -9.07 -14.48
N ASP A 68 9.71 -9.65 -15.32
CA ASP A 68 11.15 -9.79 -15.05
C ASP A 68 11.87 -8.49 -14.68
N LYS A 69 11.54 -7.39 -15.37
CA LYS A 69 12.16 -6.06 -15.17
C LYS A 69 11.14 -4.95 -14.91
N HIS A 70 9.87 -5.32 -14.74
CA HIS A 70 8.77 -4.37 -14.61
C HIS A 70 7.71 -4.84 -13.63
N VAL A 71 7.07 -3.91 -12.94
CA VAL A 71 5.84 -4.18 -12.20
C VAL A 71 4.72 -3.37 -12.82
N LYS A 72 3.61 -4.03 -13.14
CA LYS A 72 2.37 -3.39 -13.53
C LYS A 72 1.65 -2.90 -12.28
N LEU A 73 1.33 -1.61 -12.24
CA LEU A 73 0.54 -0.98 -11.19
C LEU A 73 -0.72 -0.33 -11.79
N PRO A 74 -1.82 -0.21 -11.03
CA PRO A 74 -2.99 0.53 -11.49
C PRO A 74 -2.62 2.00 -11.71
N LYS A 75 -3.21 2.60 -12.77
CA LYS A 75 -3.00 3.99 -13.23
C LYS A 75 -1.60 4.32 -13.73
N LEU A 76 -0.56 3.81 -13.08
CA LEU A 76 0.85 4.04 -13.44
C LEU A 76 1.34 3.14 -14.59
N GLY A 77 0.68 2.00 -14.84
CA GLY A 77 1.07 1.10 -15.91
C GLY A 77 2.33 0.30 -15.56
N LEU A 78 3.19 0.06 -16.55
CA LEU A 78 4.43 -0.71 -16.39
C LEU A 78 5.54 0.19 -15.83
N VAL A 79 6.00 -0.12 -14.62
CA VAL A 79 7.09 0.60 -13.95
C VAL A 79 8.33 -0.26 -13.97
N LYS A 80 9.43 0.26 -14.51
CA LYS A 80 10.72 -0.43 -14.52
C LYS A 80 11.24 -0.57 -13.09
N CYS A 81 11.58 -1.80 -12.71
CA CYS A 81 12.10 -2.09 -11.37
C CYS A 81 13.09 -3.25 -11.42
N ARG A 82 14.05 -3.24 -10.49
CA ARG A 82 14.90 -4.41 -10.24
C ARG A 82 14.15 -5.36 -9.32
N ILE A 83 13.74 -6.51 -9.83
CA ILE A 83 13.12 -7.58 -9.04
C ILE A 83 14.21 -8.23 -8.19
N SER A 84 14.06 -8.21 -6.87
CA SER A 84 14.99 -8.85 -5.93
C SER A 84 14.64 -10.31 -5.66
N ARG A 85 13.35 -10.66 -5.68
CA ARG A 85 12.82 -12.01 -5.45
C ARG A 85 11.67 -12.26 -6.42
N GLN A 86 11.60 -13.47 -6.97
CA GLN A 86 10.41 -13.90 -7.70
C GLN A 86 9.24 -14.01 -6.72
N VAL A 87 8.05 -13.65 -7.20
CA VAL A 87 6.83 -13.73 -6.41
C VAL A 87 6.21 -15.08 -6.68
N GLU A 88 6.30 -15.94 -5.67
CA GLU A 88 5.67 -17.25 -5.67
C GLU A 88 4.30 -17.13 -4.99
N GLY A 89 3.25 -17.70 -5.61
CA GLY A 89 1.87 -17.63 -5.11
C GLY A 89 1.03 -16.46 -5.62
N ARG A 90 -0.13 -16.24 -4.98
CA ARG A 90 -1.12 -15.25 -5.43
C ARG A 90 -0.81 -13.87 -4.86
N ILE A 91 -0.70 -12.88 -5.75
CA ILE A 91 -0.53 -11.48 -5.35
C ILE A 91 -1.79 -10.97 -4.62
N LEU A 92 -1.60 -10.38 -3.45
CA LEU A 92 -2.65 -9.77 -2.62
C LEU A 92 -2.64 -8.24 -2.73
N SER A 93 -1.45 -7.63 -2.64
CA SER A 93 -1.29 -6.19 -2.70
C SER A 93 0.11 -5.79 -3.14
N ALA A 94 0.25 -4.54 -3.59
CA ALA A 94 1.53 -3.90 -3.84
C ALA A 94 1.59 -2.57 -3.08
N THR A 95 2.70 -2.34 -2.38
CA THR A 95 2.98 -1.08 -1.69
C THR A 95 4.21 -0.44 -2.31
N VAL A 96 4.03 0.74 -2.89
CA VAL A 96 5.13 1.60 -3.33
C VAL A 96 5.51 2.51 -2.18
N SER A 97 6.79 2.52 -1.81
CA SER A 97 7.32 3.40 -0.77
C SER A 97 8.51 4.18 -1.30
N GLN A 98 8.62 5.44 -0.90
CA GLN A 98 9.78 6.29 -1.14
C GLN A 98 10.51 6.49 0.19
N LYS A 99 11.81 6.20 0.20
CA LYS A 99 12.69 6.51 1.32
C LYS A 99 13.16 7.96 1.25
N SER A 100 13.63 8.49 2.38
CA SER A 100 14.21 9.85 2.47
C SER A 100 15.38 10.09 1.51
N SER A 101 16.07 9.04 1.06
CA SER A 101 17.10 9.08 0.02
C SER A 101 16.57 9.30 -1.41
N GLY A 102 15.25 9.42 -1.58
CA GLY A 102 14.58 9.53 -2.87
C GLY A 102 14.38 8.20 -3.60
N LYS A 103 14.95 7.10 -3.09
CA LYS A 103 14.81 5.76 -3.68
C LYS A 103 13.40 5.20 -3.47
N TYR A 104 12.87 4.60 -4.54
CA TYR A 104 11.57 3.94 -4.54
C TYR A 104 11.71 2.43 -4.40
N PHE A 105 10.83 1.83 -3.61
CA PHE A 105 10.75 0.40 -3.39
C PHE A 105 9.31 -0.06 -3.58
N VAL A 106 9.15 -1.24 -4.19
CA VAL A 106 7.85 -1.89 -4.34
C VAL A 106 7.86 -3.17 -3.54
N SER A 107 7.00 -3.24 -2.53
CA SER A 107 6.76 -4.42 -1.73
C SER A 107 5.52 -5.13 -2.23
N ILE A 108 5.67 -6.38 -2.67
CA ILE A 108 4.56 -7.23 -3.09
C ILE A 108 4.21 -8.17 -1.94
N THR A 109 2.94 -8.18 -1.55
CA THR A 109 2.40 -9.15 -0.60
C THR A 109 1.75 -10.26 -1.40
N CYS A 110 2.17 -11.50 -1.18
CA CYS A 110 1.62 -12.70 -1.81
C CYS A 110 1.21 -13.72 -0.74
N THR A 111 0.37 -14.68 -1.13
CA THR A 111 0.09 -15.87 -0.31
C THR A 111 1.26 -16.83 -0.41
N ASP A 112 1.52 -17.58 0.65
CA ASP A 112 2.47 -18.68 0.61
C ASP A 112 1.99 -19.75 -0.39
N VAL A 113 2.92 -20.26 -1.18
CA VAL A 113 2.76 -21.56 -1.84
C VAL A 113 3.35 -22.58 -0.90
N VAL A 114 2.54 -23.57 -0.50
CA VAL A 114 3.06 -24.77 0.15
C VAL A 114 3.96 -25.44 -0.88
N GLN A 115 5.28 -25.35 -0.69
CA GLN A 115 6.21 -26.21 -1.40
C GLN A 115 6.05 -27.61 -0.79
N GLU A 116 5.20 -28.44 -1.40
CA GLU A 116 5.27 -29.88 -1.14
C GLU A 116 6.69 -30.34 -1.51
N SER A 117 7.38 -30.86 -0.49
CA SER A 117 8.74 -31.41 -0.57
C SER A 117 8.70 -32.90 -0.87
#